data_AF-A0A962TKC2-F1
#
_entry.id   AF-A0A962TKC2-F1
#
_cell.length_a   1.000
_cell.length_b   1.000
_cell.length_c   1.000
_cell.angle_alpha   90.00
_cell.angle_beta   90.00
_cell.angle_gamma   90.00
#
_symmetry.space_group_name_H-M   'P 1'
#
loop_
_entity.id
_entity.type
_entity.pdbx_description
1 polymer ?
#
loop_
_entity_poly.entity_id
_entity_poly.type
_entity_poly.pdbx_seq_one_letter_code
_entity_poly.pdbx_strand_id
1 'polypeptide(L)' 'SNTYLGNGANLELGLNIFNWLVLDDVLITLPSRTAPDPRLYLSEGALALLAALFLVILPAGLMASGWLIWFRRRRR' A
#
# COMPACT_ATOMS: atom_id res chain seq x y z
N SER A 1 -20.84 36.96 17.20
CA SER A 1 -20.40 36.10 18.31
C SER A 1 -19.35 35.15 17.76
N ASN A 2 -18.14 35.15 18.33
CA ASN A 2 -17.00 34.33 17.90
C ASN A 2 -16.71 33.19 18.91
N THR A 3 -17.68 32.85 19.75
CA THR A 3 -17.52 31.98 20.93
C THR A 3 -16.95 30.58 20.62
N TYR A 4 -17.16 30.05 19.42
CA TYR A 4 -16.72 28.70 19.04
C TYR A 4 -15.51 28.67 18.09
N LEU A 5 -14.97 29.84 17.74
CA LEU A 5 -13.90 29.97 16.75
C LEU A 5 -12.60 29.33 17.26
N GLY A 6 -12.28 29.50 18.54
CA GLY A 6 -11.12 28.89 19.19
C GLY A 6 -11.36 27.49 19.76
N ASN A 7 -12.52 26.87 19.50
CA ASN A 7 -12.83 25.53 19.99
C ASN A 7 -12.20 24.49 19.05
N GLY A 8 -11.16 23.79 19.53
CA GLY A 8 -10.47 22.75 18.77
C GLY A 8 -9.97 23.25 17.41
N ALA A 9 -10.25 22.48 16.35
CA ALA A 9 -9.82 22.78 15.00
C ALA A 9 -10.81 23.65 14.19
N ASN A 10 -11.77 24.33 14.85
CA ASN A 10 -12.81 25.09 14.14
C ASN A 10 -12.27 26.29 13.34
N LEU A 11 -11.28 27.00 13.88
CA LEU A 11 -10.60 28.09 13.17
C LEU A 11 -9.87 27.56 11.93
N GLU A 12 -9.12 26.47 12.09
CA GLU A 12 -8.36 25.85 11.00
C GLU A 12 -9.30 25.31 9.91
N LEU A 13 -10.41 24.69 10.29
CA LEU A 13 -11.45 24.23 9.37
C LEU A 13 -12.09 25.39 8.59
N GLY A 14 -12.41 26.50 9.27
CA GLY A 14 -12.93 27.70 8.61
C GLY A 14 -11.96 28.27 7.58
N LEU A 15 -10.68 28.42 7.95
CA LEU A 15 -9.63 28.90 7.05
C LEU A 15 -9.44 27.96 5.84
N ASN A 16 -9.49 26.64 6.05
CA ASN A 16 -9.39 25.66 4.98
C ASN A 16 -10.59 25.70 4.01
N ILE A 17 -11.81 25.94 4.51
CA ILE A 17 -13.00 26.11 3.67
C ILE A 17 -12.89 27.39 2.83
N PHE A 18 -12.46 28.50 3.43
CA PHE A 18 -12.26 29.75 2.69
C PHE A 18 -11.16 29.63 1.64
N ASN A 19 -10.04 28.97 1.98
CA ASN A 19 -8.99 28.66 1.01
C ASN A 19 -9.51 27.77 -0.13
N TRP A 20 -10.40 26.80 0.14
CA TRP A 20 -11.00 25.95 -0.89
C TRP A 20 -11.94 26.69 -1.83
N LEU A 21 -12.74 27.64 -1.32
CA LEU A 21 -13.70 28.39 -2.12
C LEU A 21 -13.07 29.47 -3.00
N VAL A 22 -11.87 29.95 -2.66
CA VAL A 22 -11.20 31.06 -3.34
C VAL A 22 -10.16 30.57 -4.36
N LEU A 23 -9.70 29.32 -4.25
CA LEU A 23 -8.61 28.78 -5.05
C LEU A 23 -9.17 27.88 -6.16
N ASP A 24 -9.48 28.47 -7.32
CA ASP A 24 -10.24 27.80 -8.38
C ASP A 24 -9.48 26.72 -9.16
N ASP A 25 -8.16 26.53 -8.95
CA ASP A 25 -7.40 25.51 -9.70
C ASP A 25 -6.02 25.08 -9.15
N VAL A 26 -5.56 25.59 -8.00
CA VAL A 26 -4.29 25.12 -7.42
C VAL A 26 -4.62 23.95 -6.50
N LEU A 27 -4.19 22.75 -6.90
CA LEU A 27 -4.23 21.53 -6.09
C LEU A 27 -3.93 21.90 -4.63
N ILE A 28 -4.96 21.88 -3.78
CA ILE A 28 -4.73 21.89 -2.34
C ILE A 28 -3.96 20.60 -2.11
N THR A 29 -2.64 20.72 -1.91
CA THR A 29 -1.80 19.60 -1.49
C THR A 29 -2.23 19.23 -0.10
N LEU A 30 -3.33 18.48 -0.01
CA LEU A 30 -3.67 17.69 1.15
C LEU A 30 -2.41 16.87 1.42
N PRO A 31 -1.73 17.08 2.56
CA PRO A 31 -0.57 16.25 2.88
C PRO A 31 -1.05 14.82 2.79
N SER A 32 -0.42 14.02 1.92
CA SER A 32 -0.78 12.62 1.78
C SER A 32 -0.73 12.03 3.18
N ARG A 33 -1.86 11.55 3.69
CA ARG A 33 -1.93 10.91 5.00
C ARG A 33 -1.16 9.61 4.86
N THR A 34 0.16 9.69 5.00
CA THR A 34 1.04 8.53 4.95
C THR A 34 0.52 7.58 6.02
N ALA A 35 0.20 6.34 5.62
CA ALA A 35 -0.19 5.32 6.56
C ALA A 35 0.84 5.34 7.71
N PRO A 36 0.40 5.38 8.99
CA PRO A 36 1.32 5.58 10.11
C PRO A 36 2.44 4.54 10.18
N ASP A 37 2.26 3.39 9.51
CA ASP A 37 3.28 2.36 9.40
C ASP A 37 3.42 1.82 7.97
N PRO A 38 4.22 2.48 7.10
CA PRO A 38 4.49 2.00 5.75
C PRO A 38 5.71 1.06 5.70
N ARG A 39 6.30 0.69 6.85
CA ARG A 39 7.60 0.01 6.89
C ARG A 39 7.43 -1.45 7.27
N LEU A 40 7.75 -2.32 6.33
CA LEU A 40 7.80 -3.75 6.56
C LEU A 40 9.17 -4.12 7.16
N TYR A 41 9.20 -4.41 8.47
CA TYR A 41 10.39 -4.92 9.14
C TYR A 41 10.37 -6.45 9.11
N LEU A 42 11.13 -7.04 8.19
CA LEU A 42 11.36 -8.48 8.12
C LEU A 42 12.67 -8.83 8.83
N SER A 43 12.66 -9.90 9.62
CA SER A 43 13.91 -10.51 10.06
C SER A 43 14.66 -11.09 8.87
N GLU A 44 15.98 -11.21 8.97
CA GLU A 44 16.80 -11.79 7.90
C GLU A 44 16.32 -13.19 7.49
N GLY A 45 15.87 -13.99 8.47
CA GLY A 45 15.29 -15.31 8.21
C GLY A 45 13.97 -15.26 7.42
N ALA A 46 13.09 -14.31 7.73
CA ALA A 46 11.83 -14.14 7.00
C ALA A 46 12.07 -13.67 5.55
N LEU A 47 13.03 -12.76 5.36
CA LEU A 47 13.45 -12.30 4.04
C LEU A 47 14.05 -13.46 3.22
N ALA A 48 14.94 -14.25 3.82
CA ALA A 48 15.57 -15.41 3.17
C ALA A 48 14.53 -16.47 2.78
N LEU A 49 13.55 -16.74 3.65
CA LEU A 49 12.45 -17.66 3.35
C LEU A 49 11.60 -17.15 2.18
N LEU A 50 11.25 -15.87 2.18
CA LEU A 50 10.47 -15.25 1.11
C LEU A 50 11.23 -15.36 -0.23
N ALA A 51 12.52 -15.03 -0.23
CA ALA A 51 13.38 -15.14 -1.39
C ALA A 51 13.44 -16.60 -1.90
N ALA A 52 13.66 -17.57 -1.01
CA ALA A 52 13.69 -18.99 -1.38
C ALA A 52 12.33 -19.47 -1.95
N LEU A 53 11.22 -19.01 -1.38
CA LEU A 53 9.88 -19.34 -1.85
C LEU A 53 9.67 -18.88 -3.30
N PHE A 54 9.97 -17.62 -3.60
CA PHE A 54 9.72 -17.04 -4.92
C PHE A 54 10.76 -17.43 -5.96
N LEU A 55 12.04 -17.50 -5.59
CA LEU A 55 13.13 -17.73 -6.54
C LEU A 55 13.40 -19.21 -6.80
N VAL A 56 13.03 -20.10 -5.87
CA VAL A 56 13.36 -21.53 -5.97
C VAL A 56 12.10 -22.39 -5.93
N ILE A 57 11.32 -22.31 -4.85
CA ILE A 57 10.20 -23.24 -4.62
C ILE A 57 9.13 -23.07 -5.69
N LEU A 58 8.72 -21.82 -5.97
CA LEU A 58 7.69 -21.51 -6.96
C LEU A 58 8.08 -21.95 -8.38
N PRO A 59 9.24 -21.57 -8.96
CA PRO A 59 9.63 -22.02 -10.29
C PRO A 59 9.84 -23.53 -10.37
N ALA A 60 10.43 -24.16 -9.35
CA ALA A 60 10.56 -25.62 -9.31
C ALA A 60 9.20 -26.32 -9.27
N GLY A 61 8.25 -25.80 -8.50
CA GLY A 61 6.88 -26.31 -8.44
C GLY A 61 6.16 -26.19 -9.78
N LEU A 62 6.31 -25.06 -10.47
CA LEU A 62 5.77 -24.88 -11.82
C LEU A 62 6.38 -25.87 -12.82
N MET A 63 7.71 -26.01 -12.84
CA MET A 63 8.41 -26.99 -13.68
C MET A 63 7.95 -28.43 -13.39
N ALA A 64 7.87 -28.82 -12.12
CA ALA A 64 7.42 -30.14 -11.71
C ALA A 64 5.96 -30.39 -12.14
N SER A 65 5.08 -29.40 -12.00
CA SER A 65 3.69 -29.50 -12.44
C SER A 65 3.59 -29.69 -13.96
N GLY A 66 4.33 -28.91 -14.74
CA GLY A 66 4.36 -29.03 -16.20
C GLY A 66 4.88 -30.38 -16.65
N TRP A 67 5.95 -30.85 -16.02
CA TRP A 67 6.50 -32.18 -16.26
C TRP A 67 5.51 -33.29 -15.93
N LEU A 68 4.86 -33.22 -14.76
CA LEU A 68 3.86 -34.20 -14.32
C LEU A 68 2.68 -34.27 -15.31
N ILE A 69 2.18 -33.12 -15.78
CA ILE A 69 1.10 -33.05 -16.76
C ILE A 69 1.53 -33.68 -18.08
N TRP A 70 2.70 -33.30 -18.60
CA TRP A 70 3.24 -33.87 -19.84
C TRP A 70 3.40 -35.40 -19.76
N PHE A 71 3.93 -35.89 -18.64
CA PHE A 71 4.13 -37.31 -18.41
C PHE A 71 2.81 -38.08 -18.35
N ARG A 72 1.81 -37.53 -17.65
CA ARG A 72 0.46 -38.10 -17.60
C ARG A 72 -0.22 -38.13 -18.96
N ARG A 73 0.00 -37.11 -19.80
CA ARG A 73 -0.54 -37.06 -21.18
C ARG A 73 0.11 -38.06 -22.11
N ARG A 74 1.41 -38.35 -21.95
CA ARG A 74 2.11 -39.38 -22.73
C ARG A 74 1.71 -40.82 -22.41
N ARG A 75 1.13 -41.05 -21.23
CA ARG A 75 0.65 -42.37 -20.80
C ARG A 75 -0.82 -42.64 -21.15
N ARG A 76 -1.51 -41.67 -21.72
CA ARG A 76 -2.78 -41.88 -22.45
C ARG A 76 -2.45 -42.10 -23.92
#